data_AF-A0A7S2J0A4-F1
#
_entry.id   AF-A0A7S2J0A4-F1
#
_cell.length_a   1.000
_cell.length_b   1.000
_cell.length_c   1.000
_cell.angle_alpha   90.00
_cell.angle_beta   90.00
_cell.angle_gamma   90.00
#
_symmetry.space_group_name_H-M   'P 1'
#
loop_
_entity.id
_entity.type
_entity.pdbx_description
1 polymer ?
#
loop_
_entity_poly.entity_id
_entity_poly.type
_entity_poly.pdbx_seq_one_letter_code
_entity_poly.pdbx_strand_id
1 'polypeptide(L)'
;GRARQWQLHEEALSSDALAWVSRDHFRIDPGSGGSFTLVHLSNNPAWLRRDGELTQLRRGQPPLPLVAGDAIILYTGASDGTHDGPDNKGTLVWRVRVPGTIAAKTEALDAEACSSPQRSPELATSAET
;
A
#
# COMPACT_ATOMS: atom_id res chain seq x y z
N GLY A 1 6.99 10.57 6.56
CA GLY A 1 6.80 11.99 6.91
C GLY A 1 8.09 12.77 6.67
N ARG A 2 8.09 14.08 7.00
CA ARG A 2 9.26 14.96 6.80
C ARG A 2 10.57 14.40 7.34
N ALA A 3 10.54 13.65 8.45
CA ALA A 3 11.74 13.08 9.05
C ALA A 3 12.54 12.16 8.11
N ARG A 4 11.87 11.54 7.12
CA ARG A 4 12.49 10.58 6.18
C ARG A 4 12.62 11.10 4.75
N GLN A 5 12.02 12.25 4.44
CA GLN A 5 11.92 12.79 3.08
C GLN A 5 12.07 14.31 3.10
N TRP A 6 12.95 14.84 3.97
CA TRP A 6 13.02 16.27 4.26
C TRP A 6 13.32 17.10 3.01
N GLN A 7 14.28 16.68 2.17
CA GLN A 7 14.62 17.35 0.91
C GLN A 7 13.42 17.47 -0.03
N LEU A 8 12.69 16.36 -0.24
CA LEU A 8 11.48 16.37 -1.07
C LEU A 8 10.44 17.35 -0.55
N HIS A 9 10.28 17.47 0.77
CA HIS A 9 9.33 18.40 1.35
C HIS A 9 9.82 19.86 1.25
N GLU A 10 11.12 20.14 1.38
CA GLU A 10 11.67 21.49 1.18
C GLU A 10 11.57 21.96 -0.26
N GLU A 11 11.75 21.05 -1.23
CA GLU A 11 11.60 21.39 -2.65
C GLU A 11 10.13 21.57 -3.05
N ALA A 12 9.22 20.77 -2.47
CA ALA A 12 7.81 20.76 -2.86
C ALA A 12 6.94 21.76 -2.08
N LEU A 13 7.39 22.26 -0.93
CA LEU A 13 6.60 23.10 -0.04
C LEU A 13 7.32 24.39 0.34
N SER A 14 6.56 25.47 0.48
CA SER A 14 7.06 26.69 1.11
C SER A 14 7.37 26.44 2.60
N SER A 15 8.24 27.28 3.17
CA SER A 15 8.56 27.24 4.60
C SER A 15 7.32 27.35 5.48
N ASP A 16 6.33 28.15 5.06
CA ASP A 16 5.05 28.31 5.76
C ASP A 16 4.21 27.02 5.74
N ALA A 17 4.15 26.33 4.62
CA ALA A 17 3.44 25.06 4.50
C ALA A 17 4.11 23.93 5.31
N LEU A 18 5.45 23.95 5.39
CA LEU A 18 6.22 22.95 6.15
C LEU A 18 5.85 22.93 7.64
N ALA A 19 5.48 24.07 8.23
CA ALA A 19 5.04 24.15 9.62
C ALA A 19 3.83 23.24 9.93
N TRP A 20 3.00 22.97 8.91
CA TRP A 20 1.80 22.15 9.01
C TRP A 20 2.02 20.67 8.66
N VAL A 21 3.18 20.32 8.11
CA VAL A 21 3.52 18.92 7.86
C VAL A 21 4.38 18.41 9.01
N SER A 22 3.84 17.45 9.76
CA SER A 22 4.57 16.84 10.88
C SER A 22 5.75 15.98 10.44
N ARG A 23 6.71 15.79 11.36
CA ARG A 23 7.86 14.88 11.18
C ARG A 23 7.42 13.48 10.76
N ASP A 24 6.42 12.95 11.48
CA ASP A 24 5.74 11.70 11.18
C ASP A 24 4.25 11.98 11.00
N HIS A 25 3.84 12.15 9.74
CA HIS A 25 2.46 12.49 9.40
C HIS A 25 1.57 11.25 9.26
N PHE A 26 2.08 10.28 8.52
CA PHE A 26 1.51 8.96 8.35
C PHE A 26 2.64 7.96 8.08
N ARG A 27 2.32 6.67 8.22
CA ARG A 27 3.14 5.56 7.73
C ARG A 27 2.29 4.61 6.90
N ILE A 28 2.96 3.85 6.04
CA ILE A 28 2.36 2.78 5.24
C ILE A 28 2.99 1.48 5.72
N ASP A 29 2.15 0.57 6.21
CA ASP A 29 2.58 -0.74 6.69
C ASP A 29 2.21 -1.82 5.65
N PRO A 30 3.14 -2.70 5.24
CA PRO A 30 2.84 -3.81 4.36
C PRO A 30 1.97 -4.85 5.09
N GLY A 31 0.95 -5.35 4.40
CA GLY A 31 0.11 -6.46 4.82
C GLY A 31 0.42 -7.75 4.07
N SER A 32 -0.38 -8.79 4.33
CA SER A 32 -0.28 -10.07 3.61
C SER A 32 -0.72 -9.91 2.14
N GLY A 33 -0.17 -10.75 1.25
CA GLY A 33 -0.58 -10.79 -0.16
C GLY A 33 -0.30 -9.51 -0.96
N GLY A 34 0.69 -8.71 -0.56
CA GLY A 34 1.01 -7.45 -1.24
C GLY A 34 0.04 -6.29 -0.94
N SER A 35 -0.83 -6.45 0.08
CA SER A 35 -1.66 -5.37 0.57
C SER A 35 -0.83 -4.33 1.32
N PHE A 36 -1.35 -3.10 1.40
CA PHE A 36 -0.76 -2.03 2.19
C PHE A 36 -1.83 -1.40 3.06
N THR A 37 -1.45 -0.89 4.23
CA THR A 37 -2.35 -0.16 5.12
C THR A 37 -1.77 1.20 5.47
N LEU A 38 -2.63 2.20 5.58
CA LEU A 38 -2.32 3.55 5.98
C LEU A 38 -2.60 3.74 7.47
N VAL A 39 -1.60 4.24 8.19
CA VAL A 39 -1.72 4.60 9.60
C VAL A 39 -1.43 6.09 9.74
N HIS A 40 -2.39 6.84 10.28
CA HIS A 40 -2.22 8.26 10.57
C HIS A 40 -1.58 8.47 11.95
N LEU A 41 -0.52 9.28 11.99
CA LEU A 41 0.33 9.45 13.18
C LEU A 41 0.28 10.86 13.77
N SER A 42 -0.12 11.86 12.97
CA SER A 42 -0.11 13.26 13.36
C SER A 42 -1.46 13.73 13.94
N ASN A 43 -1.42 14.86 14.65
CA ASN A 43 -2.61 15.61 15.03
C ASN A 43 -3.06 16.59 13.93
N ASN A 44 -2.18 16.89 12.96
CA ASN A 44 -2.53 17.73 11.83
C ASN A 44 -3.42 16.92 10.87
N PRO A 45 -4.52 17.50 10.37
CA PRO A 45 -5.46 16.77 9.55
C PRO A 45 -4.83 16.21 8.27
N ALA A 46 -5.30 15.03 7.90
CA ALA A 46 -5.00 14.39 6.63
C ALA A 46 -6.25 13.70 6.11
N TRP A 47 -6.32 13.47 4.81
CA TRP A 47 -7.46 12.82 4.16
C TRP A 47 -6.98 11.72 3.23
N LEU A 48 -7.77 10.66 3.13
CA LEU A 48 -7.69 9.67 2.08
C LEU A 48 -8.80 9.94 1.08
N ARG A 49 -8.43 10.19 -0.17
CA ARG A 49 -9.37 10.30 -1.28
C ARG A 49 -9.40 8.98 -2.06
N ARG A 50 -10.57 8.37 -2.18
CA ARG A 50 -10.83 7.14 -2.94
C ARG A 50 -12.09 7.33 -3.78
N ASP A 51 -12.00 7.10 -5.08
CA ASP A 51 -13.14 7.20 -6.01
C ASP A 51 -13.93 8.52 -5.89
N GLY A 52 -13.21 9.61 -5.59
CA GLY A 52 -13.78 10.94 -5.37
C GLY A 52 -14.30 11.21 -3.96
N GLU A 53 -14.49 10.19 -3.14
CA GLU A 53 -14.86 10.31 -1.72
C GLU A 53 -13.65 10.71 -0.88
N LEU A 54 -13.84 11.67 0.02
CA LEU A 54 -12.79 12.20 0.89
C LEU A 54 -13.05 11.80 2.35
N THR A 55 -12.20 10.93 2.88
CA THR A 55 -12.29 10.44 4.24
C THR A 55 -11.20 11.08 5.10
N GLN A 56 -11.60 11.84 6.11
CA GLN A 56 -10.65 12.42 7.06
C GLN A 56 -10.04 11.32 7.93
N LEU A 57 -8.71 11.31 8.01
CA LEU A 57 -7.93 10.41 8.85
C LEU A 57 -7.89 10.95 10.28
N ARG A 58 -8.07 10.06 11.25
CA ARG A 58 -7.96 10.38 12.68
C ARG A 58 -6.83 9.58 13.30
N ARG A 59 -6.01 10.24 14.11
CA ARG A 59 -4.98 9.58 14.90
C ARG A 59 -5.63 8.55 15.83
N GLY A 60 -5.08 7.34 15.86
CA GLY A 60 -5.59 6.24 16.68
C GLY A 60 -6.74 5.46 16.06
N GLN A 61 -7.24 5.84 14.88
CA GLN A 61 -8.18 5.00 14.14
C GLN A 61 -7.49 3.71 13.64
N PRO A 62 -8.24 2.63 13.40
CA PRO A 62 -7.70 1.43 12.78
C PRO A 62 -6.99 1.71 11.44
N PRO A 63 -5.91 1.00 11.11
CA PRO A 63 -5.24 1.13 9.81
C PRO A 63 -6.23 0.96 8.66
N LEU A 64 -6.18 1.86 7.67
CA LEU A 64 -7.05 1.79 6.50
C LEU A 64 -6.35 1.05 5.36
N PRO A 65 -7.01 0.13 4.65
CA PRO A 65 -6.41 -0.50 3.48
C PRO A 65 -6.12 0.57 2.42
N LEU A 66 -4.95 0.53 1.79
CA LEU A 66 -4.59 1.34 0.64
C LEU A 66 -4.73 0.53 -0.65
N VAL A 67 -5.35 1.13 -1.66
CA VAL A 67 -5.53 0.54 -2.98
C VAL A 67 -4.95 1.45 -4.07
N ALA A 68 -4.74 0.89 -5.26
CA ALA A 68 -4.28 1.67 -6.40
C ALA A 68 -5.30 2.77 -6.74
N GLY A 69 -4.81 3.98 -6.99
CA GLY A 69 -5.66 5.14 -7.30
C GLY A 69 -5.99 6.02 -6.10
N ASP A 70 -5.76 5.52 -4.88
CA ASP A 70 -5.91 6.34 -3.67
C ASP A 70 -4.98 7.56 -3.69
N ALA A 71 -5.46 8.66 -3.10
CA ALA A 71 -4.66 9.84 -2.87
C ALA A 71 -4.69 10.25 -1.38
N ILE A 72 -3.52 10.35 -0.76
CA ILE A 72 -3.37 10.87 0.60
C ILE A 72 -3.09 12.36 0.49
N ILE A 73 -3.91 13.16 1.15
CA ILE A 73 -3.87 14.63 1.10
C ILE A 73 -3.55 15.16 2.48
N LEU A 74 -2.58 16.06 2.59
CA LEU A 74 -2.21 16.67 3.87
C LEU A 74 -2.70 18.09 3.99
N TYR A 75 -3.07 18.47 5.21
CA TYR A 75 -3.38 19.84 5.59
C TYR A 75 -2.13 20.72 5.62
N THR A 76 -2.29 21.95 5.13
CA THR A 76 -1.21 22.93 4.94
C THR A 76 -1.58 24.32 5.49
N GLY A 77 -2.53 24.39 6.42
CA GLY A 77 -2.83 25.63 7.13
C GLY A 77 -4.01 26.45 6.62
N ALA A 78 -4.97 25.86 5.91
CA ALA A 78 -6.19 26.56 5.50
C ALA A 78 -6.98 27.05 6.73
N SER A 79 -7.50 28.29 6.69
CA SER A 79 -8.09 28.94 7.87
C SER A 79 -9.39 28.28 8.37
N ASP A 80 -10.07 27.49 7.54
CA ASP A 80 -11.25 26.71 7.89
C ASP A 80 -10.94 25.26 8.33
N GLY A 81 -9.66 24.87 8.36
CA GLY A 81 -9.22 23.54 8.74
C GLY A 81 -9.42 22.46 7.67
N THR A 82 -9.82 22.82 6.44
CA THR A 82 -9.98 21.89 5.32
C THR A 82 -8.70 21.76 4.48
N HIS A 83 -8.65 20.80 3.56
CA HIS A 83 -7.48 20.57 2.72
C HIS A 83 -7.27 21.62 1.61
N ASP A 84 -8.34 22.29 1.20
CA ASP A 84 -8.45 23.15 0.02
C ASP A 84 -9.08 24.52 0.35
N GLY A 85 -9.30 24.81 1.62
CA GLY A 85 -9.92 26.03 2.09
C GLY A 85 -9.07 27.30 1.90
N PRO A 86 -9.62 28.45 2.32
CA PRO A 86 -8.96 29.74 2.18
C PRO A 86 -7.61 29.76 2.90
N ASP A 87 -6.67 30.52 2.35
CA ASP A 87 -5.31 30.70 2.86
C ASP A 87 -4.44 29.44 2.93
N ASN A 88 -4.87 28.35 2.27
CA ASN A 88 -4.02 27.17 2.16
C ASN A 88 -2.64 27.55 1.59
N LYS A 89 -1.59 26.92 2.10
CA LYS A 89 -0.21 27.18 1.65
C LYS A 89 0.20 26.20 0.56
N GLY A 90 -0.75 25.78 -0.28
CA GLY A 90 -0.62 24.69 -1.26
C GLY A 90 -1.21 23.38 -0.75
N THR A 91 -1.20 22.31 -1.54
CA THR A 91 -1.74 21.00 -1.14
C THR A 91 -0.76 19.90 -1.49
N LEU A 92 -0.33 19.11 -0.50
CA LEU A 92 0.55 17.99 -0.76
C LEU A 92 -0.25 16.70 -0.91
N VAL A 93 -0.05 16.01 -2.02
CA VAL A 93 -0.81 14.83 -2.41
C VAL A 93 0.13 13.68 -2.75
N TRP A 94 0.01 12.57 -2.03
CA TRP A 94 0.64 11.30 -2.40
C TRP A 94 -0.36 10.45 -3.17
N ARG A 95 -0.05 10.11 -4.42
CA ARG A 95 -0.87 9.18 -5.21
C ARG A 95 -0.31 7.77 -5.10
N VAL A 96 -1.13 6.84 -4.65
CA VAL A 96 -0.77 5.43 -4.54
C VAL A 96 -0.86 4.78 -5.91
N ARG A 97 0.29 4.30 -6.39
CA ARG A 97 0.37 3.43 -7.57
C ARG A 97 0.79 2.06 -7.08
N VAL A 98 -0.10 1.09 -7.20
CA VAL A 98 0.31 -0.31 -7.12
C VAL A 98 0.68 -0.70 -8.54
N PRO A 99 1.93 -1.11 -8.83
CA PRO A 99 2.21 -1.69 -10.13
C PRO A 99 1.24 -2.85 -10.30
N GLY A 100 0.41 -2.78 -11.35
CA GLY A 100 -0.48 -3.88 -11.66
C GLY A 100 0.37 -5.15 -11.61
N THR A 101 -0.09 -6.15 -10.86
CA THR A 101 0.40 -7.51 -11.06
C THR A 101 0.37 -7.68 -12.56
N ILE A 102 1.55 -7.76 -13.21
CA ILE A 102 1.60 -8.34 -14.54
C ILE A 102 1.00 -9.69 -14.25
N ALA A 103 -0.27 -9.88 -14.62
CA ALA A 103 -0.93 -11.15 -14.45
C ALA A 103 0.06 -12.09 -15.10
N ALA A 104 0.74 -12.89 -14.26
CA ALA A 104 1.53 -13.97 -14.77
C ALA A 104 0.54 -14.68 -15.66
N LYS A 105 0.78 -14.61 -16.97
CA LYS A 105 0.04 -15.41 -17.91
C LYS A 105 0.36 -16.80 -17.41
N THR A 106 -0.53 -17.37 -16.62
CA THR A 106 -0.47 -18.76 -16.24
C THR A 106 -0.66 -19.47 -17.56
N GLU A 107 0.43 -19.65 -18.30
CA GLU A 107 0.54 -20.78 -19.18
C GLU A 107 0.41 -21.96 -18.23
N ALA A 108 -0.82 -22.43 -18.11
CA ALA A 108 -1.10 -23.79 -17.74
C ALA A 108 -0.33 -24.62 -18.77
N LEU A 109 0.91 -24.96 -18.43
CA LEU A 109 1.53 -26.15 -18.97
C LEU A 109 0.63 -27.26 -18.46
N ASP A 110 -0.12 -27.84 -19.39
CA ASP A 110 -0.86 -29.07 -19.25
C ASP A 110 0.02 -30.08 -18.51
N ALA A 111 -0.19 -30.20 -17.19
CA ALA A 111 0.27 -31.33 -16.41
C ALA A 111 -0.76 -32.47 -16.57
N GLU A 112 -1.06 -32.81 -17.81
CA GLU A 112 -1.68 -34.07 -18.20
C GLU A 112 -0.55 -35.00 -18.65
N ALA A 113 -0.60 -36.24 -18.19
CA ALA A 113 0.34 -37.34 -18.46
C ALA A 113 1.63 -37.41 -17.63
N CYS A 114 1.47 -37.76 -16.35
CA CYS A 114 2.28 -38.85 -15.78
C CYS A 114 1.36 -39.88 -15.10
N SER A 115 0.43 -40.43 -15.90
CA SER A 115 -0.28 -41.67 -15.57
C SER A 115 0.56 -42.86 -16.06
N SER A 116 1.28 -43.47 -15.12
CA SER A 116 1.62 -44.90 -14.91
C SER A 116 2.06 -45.79 -16.10
N PRO A 117 2.94 -46.79 -15.86
CA PRO A 117 2.38 -48.08 -15.43
C PRO A 117 3.18 -48.84 -14.36
N GLN A 118 2.41 -49.62 -13.60
CA GLN A 118 2.84 -50.72 -12.74
C GLN A 118 3.84 -51.65 -13.44
N ARG A 119 4.84 -52.11 -12.67
CA ARG A 119 5.57 -53.34 -12.98
C ARG A 119 5.63 -54.22 -11.72
N SER A 120 4.75 -55.21 -11.68
CA SER A 120 5.04 -56.52 -11.06
C SER A 120 4.73 -57.54 -12.15
N PRO A 121 5.63 -58.50 -12.40
CA PRO A 121 5.53 -59.86 -11.86
C PRO A 121 6.93 -60.42 -11.50
N GLU A 122 7.18 -61.62 -11.01
CA GLU A 122 6.50 -62.71 -10.31
C GLU A 122 7.63 -63.71 -9.98
N LEU A 123 7.38 -64.54 -8.97
CA LEU A 123 8.16 -65.62 -8.35
C LEU A 123 9.23 -66.38 -9.17
N ALA A 124 10.29 -66.81 -8.47
CA ALA A 124 10.82 -68.17 -8.62
C ALA A 124 11.28 -68.75 -7.26
N THR A 125 10.65 -69.87 -6.93
CA THR A 125 10.83 -70.80 -5.81
C THR A 125 12.12 -71.63 -5.92
N SER A 126 12.68 -72.04 -4.77
CA SER A 126 13.23 -73.39 -4.40
C SER A 126 14.40 -73.21 -3.41
N ALA A 127 14.27 -73.57 -2.12
CA ALA A 127 14.23 -74.90 -1.51
C ALA A 127 15.64 -75.44 -1.14
N GLU A 128 15.86 -75.52 0.18
CA GLU A 128 16.64 -76.47 1.01
C GLU A 128 17.58 -77.48 0.35
N THR A 129 18.79 -77.63 0.91
CA THR A 129 19.20 -78.78 1.76
C THR A 129 20.39 -78.38 2.61
#